data_AF-A0A2W0BFM4-F1
#
_entry.id   AF-A0A2W0BFM4-F1
#
_cell.length_a   1.000
_cell.length_b   1.000
_cell.length_c   1.000
_cell.angle_alpha   90.00
_cell.angle_beta   90.00
_cell.angle_gamma   90.00
#
_symmetry.space_group_name_H-M   'P 1'
#
loop_
_entity.id
_entity.type
_entity.pdbx_description
1 polymer ?
#
loop_
_entity_poly.entity_id
_entity_poly.type
_entity_poly.pdbx_seq_one_letter_code
_entity_poly.pdbx_strand_id
1 'polypeptide(L)'
;MISIHLSDEELTAAAAGERSPRTAGHLEICPQCWEQMSIYRGRLASLKQDVCYSGGRSAIDWGRQSRSIQQRILEAQIRKTAGRNVGFVLATSALAVILVIFLVLNFRSTPLTPTTPTVAAISDAALISDIEARLDQDLPEALQPAGLLVGEMGGIDGQHGNHNTSHARTRTQQ
;
A
#
# COMPACT_ATOMS: atom_id res chain seq x y z
N MET A 1 22.86 -36.55 19.63
CA MET A 1 21.99 -35.59 18.93
C MET A 1 22.35 -34.20 19.41
N ILE A 2 22.77 -33.31 18.52
CA ILE A 2 23.13 -31.93 18.87
C ILE A 2 21.83 -31.12 18.89
N SER A 3 21.51 -30.49 20.02
CA SER A 3 20.27 -29.72 20.21
C SER A 3 20.41 -28.23 19.89
N ILE A 4 21.64 -27.76 19.68
CA ILE A 4 21.93 -26.34 19.41
C ILE A 4 22.37 -26.25 17.96
N HIS A 5 21.58 -25.58 17.11
CA HIS A 5 21.92 -25.29 15.72
C HIS A 5 22.49 -23.88 15.58
N LEU A 6 23.15 -23.59 14.45
CA LEU A 6 23.48 -22.21 14.08
C LEU A 6 22.20 -21.41 13.86
N SER A 7 22.28 -20.11 14.14
CA SER A 7 21.22 -19.19 13.73
C SER A 7 21.21 -19.03 12.20
N ASP A 8 20.10 -18.54 11.65
CA ASP A 8 19.97 -18.36 10.20
C ASP A 8 20.95 -17.29 9.69
N GLU A 9 21.25 -16.28 10.51
CA GLU A 9 22.24 -15.25 10.24
C GLU A 9 23.65 -15.83 10.17
N GLU A 10 24.01 -16.73 11.11
CA GLU A 10 25.30 -17.42 11.10
C GLU A 10 25.44 -18.37 9.90
N LEU A 11 24.35 -19.04 9.50
CA LEU A 11 24.31 -19.92 8.33
C LEU A 11 24.43 -19.15 7.02
N THR A 12 23.71 -18.03 6.89
CA THR A 12 23.75 -17.18 5.68
C THR A 12 25.11 -16.48 5.55
N ALA A 13 25.70 -16.00 6.64
CA ALA A 13 27.07 -15.47 6.66
C ALA A 13 28.09 -16.54 6.22
N ALA A 14 28.00 -17.76 6.77
CA ALA A 14 28.86 -18.87 6.36
C ALA A 14 28.64 -19.30 4.90
N ALA A 15 27.42 -19.19 4.39
CA ALA A 15 27.11 -19.43 2.98
C ALA A 15 27.67 -18.34 2.06
N ALA A 16 27.68 -17.08 2.50
CA ALA A 16 28.28 -15.94 1.81
C ALA A 16 29.83 -15.99 1.79
N GLY A 17 30.44 -16.86 2.60
CA GLY A 17 31.88 -17.09 2.63
C GLY A 17 32.59 -16.50 3.86
N GLU A 18 31.84 -15.96 4.82
CA GLU A 18 32.40 -15.50 6.08
C GLU A 18 32.91 -16.69 6.90
N ARG A 19 34.19 -16.65 7.29
CA ARG A 19 34.84 -17.74 8.01
C ARG A 19 34.95 -17.38 9.49
N SER A 20 34.03 -17.92 10.28
CA SER A 20 34.21 -17.97 11.73
C SER A 20 34.67 -19.37 12.16
N PRO A 21 35.64 -19.50 13.08
CA PRO A 21 36.11 -20.81 13.53
C PRO A 21 35.02 -21.60 14.26
N ARG A 22 34.08 -20.92 14.91
CA ARG A 22 32.93 -21.52 15.59
C ARG A 22 31.95 -22.15 14.60
N THR A 23 31.60 -21.41 13.54
CA THR A 23 30.68 -21.92 12.51
C THR A 23 31.31 -23.06 11.72
N ALA A 24 32.60 -22.96 11.37
CA ALA A 24 33.32 -24.05 10.70
C ALA A 24 33.33 -25.34 11.53
N GLY A 25 33.70 -25.26 12.81
CA GLY A 25 33.72 -26.42 13.70
C GLY A 25 32.33 -27.02 13.90
N HIS A 26 31.27 -26.21 13.95
CA HIS A 26 29.91 -26.74 14.08
C HIS A 26 29.45 -27.47 12.80
N LEU A 27 29.76 -26.94 11.62
CA LEU A 27 29.37 -27.52 10.34
C LEU A 27 30.03 -28.88 10.07
N GLU A 28 31.16 -29.18 10.71
CA GLU A 28 31.81 -30.49 10.65
C GLU A 28 31.06 -31.54 11.51
N ILE A 29 30.36 -31.10 12.56
CA ILE A 29 29.75 -32.01 13.55
C ILE A 29 28.23 -32.14 13.32
N CYS A 30 27.56 -31.10 12.80
CA CYS A 30 26.12 -31.06 12.64
C CYS A 30 25.70 -31.18 11.15
N PRO A 31 25.21 -32.36 10.70
CA PRO A 31 24.86 -32.58 9.29
C PRO A 31 23.66 -31.75 8.82
N GLN A 32 22.73 -31.41 9.72
CA GLN A 32 21.56 -30.59 9.39
C GLN A 32 21.95 -29.15 9.03
N CYS A 33 22.85 -28.54 9.81
CA CYS A 33 23.37 -27.21 9.50
C CYS A 33 24.20 -27.22 8.21
N TRP A 34 24.93 -28.31 7.95
CA TRP A 34 25.66 -28.48 6.68
C TRP A 34 24.73 -28.55 5.48
N GLU A 35 23.64 -29.32 5.57
CA GLU A 35 22.62 -29.43 4.52
C GLU A 35 21.96 -28.08 4.24
N GLN A 36 21.52 -27.35 5.27
CA GLN A 36 20.94 -26.01 5.13
C GLN A 36 21.92 -25.03 4.48
N MET A 37 23.19 -25.02 4.92
CA MET A 37 24.23 -24.21 4.30
C MET A 37 24.45 -24.57 2.82
N SER A 38 24.41 -25.86 2.47
CA SER A 38 24.55 -26.30 1.08
C SER A 38 23.42 -25.79 0.18
N ILE A 39 22.20 -25.75 0.70
CA ILE A 39 21.03 -25.18 0.02
C ILE A 39 21.24 -23.68 -0.20
N TYR A 40 21.68 -22.94 0.82
CA TYR A 40 21.97 -21.51 0.68
C TYR A 40 23.06 -21.23 -0.36
N ARG A 41 24.15 -22.02 -0.35
CA ARG A 41 25.20 -21.92 -1.37
C ARG A 41 24.69 -22.22 -2.76
N GLY A 42 23.82 -23.22 -2.92
CA GLY A 42 23.18 -23.53 -4.19
C GLY A 42 22.34 -22.36 -4.73
N ARG A 43 21.53 -21.73 -3.86
CA ARG A 43 20.74 -20.54 -4.22
C ARG A 43 21.59 -19.33 -4.56
N LEU A 44 22.69 -19.11 -3.84
CA LEU A 44 23.63 -18.02 -4.15
C LEU A 44 24.35 -18.26 -5.48
N ALA A 45 24.72 -19.52 -5.78
CA ALA A 45 25.33 -19.88 -7.05
C ALA A 45 24.36 -19.68 -8.23
N SER A 46 23.09 -20.08 -8.10
CA SER A 46 22.07 -19.85 -9.13
C SER A 46 21.82 -18.36 -9.34
N LEU A 47 21.69 -17.59 -8.24
CA LEU A 47 21.53 -16.14 -8.32
C LEU A 47 22.72 -15.48 -9.05
N LYS A 48 23.95 -15.90 -8.74
CA LYS A 48 25.14 -15.41 -9.43
C LYS A 48 25.09 -15.71 -10.92
N GLN A 49 24.68 -16.93 -11.29
CA GLN A 49 24.52 -17.31 -12.69
C GLN A 49 23.46 -16.44 -13.39
N ASP A 50 22.33 -16.19 -12.75
CA ASP A 50 21.26 -15.35 -13.29
C ASP A 50 21.71 -13.89 -13.45
N VAL A 51 22.47 -13.36 -12.49
CA VAL A 51 23.07 -12.01 -12.57
C VAL A 51 24.09 -11.92 -13.69
N CYS A 52 24.98 -12.91 -13.83
CA CYS A 52 25.94 -12.94 -14.93
C CYS A 52 25.24 -13.06 -16.29
N TYR A 53 24.21 -13.91 -16.38
CA TYR A 53 23.42 -14.09 -17.60
C TYR A 53 22.66 -12.82 -17.99
N SER A 54 22.03 -12.15 -17.03
CA SER A 54 21.32 -10.89 -17.25
C SER A 54 22.27 -9.72 -17.52
N GLY A 55 23.44 -9.68 -16.87
CA GLY A 55 24.49 -8.69 -17.11
C GLY A 55 25.15 -8.81 -18.49
N GLY A 56 25.16 -10.02 -19.07
CA GLY A 56 25.65 -10.26 -20.44
C GLY A 56 24.67 -9.87 -21.55
N ARG A 57 23.44 -9.44 -21.23
CA ARG A 57 22.45 -9.04 -22.23
C ARG A 57 22.81 -7.71 -22.87
N SER A 58 22.57 -7.60 -24.17
CA SER A 58 22.81 -6.36 -24.91
C SER A 58 21.84 -5.26 -24.48
N ALA A 59 22.23 -3.99 -24.64
CA ALA A 59 21.34 -2.86 -24.39
C ALA A 59 20.03 -2.91 -25.23
N ILE A 60 20.09 -3.59 -26.39
CA ILE A 60 18.94 -3.79 -27.27
C ILE A 60 17.90 -4.71 -26.63
N ASP A 61 18.33 -5.74 -25.91
CA ASP A 61 17.44 -6.69 -25.23
C ASP A 61 16.69 -6.01 -24.08
N TRP A 62 17.38 -5.16 -23.32
CA TRP A 62 16.78 -4.32 -22.29
C TRP A 62 15.76 -3.33 -22.88
N GLY A 63 16.08 -2.73 -24.02
CA GLY A 63 15.15 -1.87 -24.76
C GLY A 63 13.89 -2.60 -25.25
N ARG A 64 14.03 -3.86 -25.70
CA ARG A 64 12.87 -4.68 -26.10
C ARG A 64 12.00 -5.03 -24.89
N GLN A 65 12.61 -5.43 -23.78
CA GLN A 65 11.90 -5.78 -22.55
C GLN A 65 11.17 -4.57 -21.95
N SER A 66 11.84 -3.40 -21.88
CA SER A 66 11.23 -2.18 -21.35
C SER A 66 10.02 -1.74 -22.17
N ARG A 67 10.12 -1.78 -23.52
CA ARG A 67 8.99 -1.50 -24.40
C ARG A 67 7.82 -2.46 -24.19
N SER A 68 8.09 -3.75 -24.02
CA SER A 68 7.04 -4.74 -23.74
C SER A 68 6.34 -4.48 -22.42
N ILE A 69 7.09 -4.10 -21.37
CA ILE A 69 6.53 -3.74 -20.07
C ILE A 69 5.69 -2.47 -20.18
N GLN A 70 6.20 -1.42 -20.84
CA GLN A 70 5.48 -0.18 -21.07
C GLN A 70 4.16 -0.42 -21.82
N GLN A 71 4.18 -1.27 -22.85
CA GLN A 71 2.98 -1.63 -23.58
C GLN A 71 1.94 -2.32 -22.68
N ARG A 72 2.36 -3.27 -21.84
CA ARG A 72 1.45 -3.94 -20.89
C ARG A 72 0.85 -2.98 -19.86
N ILE A 73 1.64 -2.02 -19.38
CA ILE A 73 1.17 -0.99 -18.45
C ILE A 73 0.12 -0.09 -19.13
N LEU A 74 0.40 0.35 -20.36
CA LEU A 74 -0.55 1.15 -21.14
C LEU A 74 -1.85 0.38 -21.40
N GLU A 75 -1.76 -0.88 -21.83
CA GLU A 75 -2.94 -1.73 -22.03
C GLU A 75 -3.76 -1.92 -20.75
N ALA A 76 -3.10 -2.11 -19.59
CA ALA A 76 -3.77 -2.20 -18.30
C ALA A 76 -4.47 -0.88 -17.92
N GLN A 77 -3.83 0.27 -18.18
CA GLN A 77 -4.43 1.59 -17.95
C GLN A 77 -5.64 1.81 -18.85
N ILE A 78 -5.53 1.50 -20.15
CA ILE A 78 -6.63 1.61 -21.12
C ILE A 78 -7.82 0.77 -20.68
N ARG A 79 -7.60 -0.49 -20.25
CA ARG A 79 -8.67 -1.35 -19.74
C ARG A 79 -9.34 -0.79 -18.49
N LYS A 80 -8.56 -0.22 -17.56
CA LYS A 80 -9.08 0.41 -16.34
C LYS A 80 -9.93 1.65 -16.66
N THR A 81 -9.49 2.48 -17.60
CA THR A 81 -10.25 3.66 -18.04
C THR A 81 -11.48 3.31 -18.86
N ALA A 82 -11.39 2.29 -19.73
CA ALA A 82 -12.52 1.84 -20.54
C ALA A 82 -13.65 1.29 -19.66
N GLY A 83 -13.34 0.48 -18.65
CA GLY A 83 -14.35 -0.02 -17.69
C GLY A 83 -14.98 1.10 -16.85
N ARG A 84 -14.21 2.12 -16.46
CA ARG A 84 -14.71 3.25 -15.65
C ARG A 84 -15.64 4.17 -16.44
N ASN A 85 -15.37 4.37 -17.73
CA ASN A 85 -16.17 5.26 -18.58
C ASN A 85 -17.50 4.62 -18.99
N VAL A 86 -17.62 3.29 -19.06
CA VAL A 86 -18.89 2.62 -19.36
C VAL A 86 -19.94 2.92 -18.29
N GLY A 87 -19.58 2.90 -17.01
CA GLY A 87 -20.49 3.27 -15.92
C GLY A 87 -20.96 4.72 -16.00
N PHE A 88 -20.06 5.65 -16.38
CA PHE A 88 -20.39 7.06 -16.53
C PHE A 88 -21.28 7.34 -17.76
N VAL A 89 -21.03 6.66 -18.88
CA VAL A 89 -21.87 6.74 -20.09
C VAL A 89 -23.28 6.18 -19.82
N LEU A 90 -23.38 5.06 -19.11
CA LEU A 90 -24.68 4.51 -18.70
C LEU A 90 -25.42 5.46 -17.75
N ALA A 91 -24.74 6.03 -16.75
CA ALA A 91 -25.34 6.96 -15.81
C ALA A 91 -25.85 8.25 -16.48
N THR A 92 -25.07 8.82 -17.41
CA THR A 92 -25.49 10.01 -18.16
C THR A 92 -26.67 9.72 -19.09
N SER A 93 -26.73 8.53 -19.71
CA SER A 93 -27.88 8.12 -20.53
C SER A 93 -29.17 7.98 -19.71
N ALA A 94 -29.08 7.43 -18.50
CA ALA A 94 -30.23 7.29 -17.60
C ALA A 94 -30.75 8.66 -17.14
N LEU A 95 -29.86 9.60 -16.79
CA LEU A 95 -30.24 10.97 -16.42
C LEU A 95 -30.95 11.68 -17.58
N ALA A 96 -30.44 11.55 -18.80
CA ALA A 96 -31.06 12.16 -19.99
C ALA A 96 -32.47 11.61 -20.24
N VAL A 97 -32.69 10.31 -20.08
CA VAL A 97 -34.02 9.69 -20.20
C VAL A 97 -34.97 10.20 -19.12
N ILE A 98 -34.52 10.29 -17.87
CA ILE A 98 -35.33 10.84 -16.77
C ILE A 98 -35.70 12.30 -17.05
N LEU A 99 -34.77 13.12 -17.54
CA LEU A 99 -35.02 14.51 -17.92
C LEU A 99 -36.05 14.62 -19.04
N VAL A 100 -35.96 13.78 -20.07
CA VAL A 100 -36.94 13.74 -21.17
C VAL A 100 -38.32 13.31 -20.66
N ILE A 101 -38.39 12.30 -19.79
CA ILE A 101 -39.66 11.87 -19.17
C ILE A 101 -40.25 13.01 -18.34
N PHE A 102 -39.44 13.68 -17.52
CA PHE A 102 -39.87 14.80 -16.69
C PHE A 102 -40.40 15.96 -17.56
N LEU A 103 -39.72 16.27 -18.66
CA LEU A 103 -40.12 17.31 -19.59
C LEU A 103 -41.45 16.95 -20.29
N VAL A 104 -41.61 15.71 -20.76
CA VAL A 104 -42.86 15.23 -21.37
C VAL A 104 -44.03 15.23 -20.38
N LEU A 105 -43.80 14.84 -19.12
CA LEU A 105 -44.82 14.86 -18.07
C LEU A 105 -45.23 16.30 -17.71
N ASN A 106 -44.27 17.22 -17.56
CA ASN A 106 -44.58 18.64 -17.28
C ASN A 106 -45.29 19.33 -18.44
N PHE A 107 -45.01 18.97 -19.70
CA PHE A 107 -45.73 19.51 -20.86
C PHE A 107 -47.14 18.93 -21.03
N ARG A 108 -47.45 17.77 -20.44
CA ARG A 108 -48.79 17.16 -20.44
C ARG A 108 -49.67 17.57 -19.26
N SER A 109 -49.07 18.07 -18.18
CA SER A 109 -49.82 18.61 -17.04
C SER A 109 -50.31 20.02 -17.36
N THR A 110 -51.54 20.13 -17.84
CA THR A 110 -52.34 21.35 -17.77
C THR A 110 -52.42 21.84 -16.31
N PRO A 111 -52.30 23.15 -16.05
CA PRO A 111 -52.22 23.66 -14.68
C PRO A 111 -53.59 23.53 -13.98
N LEU A 112 -53.68 22.64 -12.99
CA LEU A 112 -54.71 22.75 -11.96
C LEU A 112 -54.16 23.66 -10.85
N THR A 113 -54.71 24.87 -10.83
CA THR A 113 -54.93 25.77 -9.69
C THR A 113 -53.92 25.74 -8.54
N PRO A 114 -53.23 26.86 -8.23
CA PRO A 114 -52.29 26.91 -7.12
C PRO A 114 -53.05 26.84 -5.80
N THR A 115 -53.00 25.67 -5.15
CA THR A 115 -53.25 25.60 -3.71
C THR A 115 -51.89 25.71 -3.06
N THR A 116 -51.65 26.86 -2.43
CA THR A 116 -50.51 27.16 -1.57
C THR A 116 -50.24 26.01 -0.60
N PRO A 117 -48.99 25.54 -0.52
CA PRO A 117 -48.39 25.24 0.76
C PRO A 117 -47.22 26.19 0.94
N THR A 118 -47.41 27.11 1.86
CA THR A 118 -46.41 27.66 2.78
C THR A 118 -44.98 27.27 2.41
N VAL A 119 -44.26 28.21 1.79
CA VAL A 119 -42.80 28.21 1.78
C VAL A 119 -42.38 28.19 3.25
N ALA A 120 -42.01 27.02 3.75
CA ALA A 120 -41.22 26.94 4.96
C ALA A 120 -39.94 27.69 4.62
N ALA A 121 -39.81 28.90 5.15
CA ALA A 121 -38.57 29.64 5.13
C ALA A 121 -37.54 28.77 5.83
N ILE A 122 -36.73 28.05 5.04
CA ILE A 122 -35.53 27.41 5.54
C ILE A 122 -34.68 28.57 6.01
N SER A 123 -34.65 28.78 7.33
CA SER A 123 -33.81 29.80 7.93
C SER A 123 -32.36 29.41 7.69
N ASP A 124 -31.48 30.39 7.47
CA ASP A 124 -30.06 30.14 7.25
C ASP A 124 -29.43 29.29 8.38
N ALA A 125 -30.02 29.31 9.59
CA ALA A 125 -29.63 28.44 10.70
C ALA A 125 -29.86 26.94 10.41
N ALA A 126 -30.93 26.57 9.71
CA ALA A 126 -31.18 25.19 9.29
C ALA A 126 -30.24 24.75 8.16
N LEU A 127 -29.80 25.70 7.32
CA LEU A 127 -28.85 25.45 6.24
C LEU A 127 -27.42 25.27 6.79
N ILE A 128 -27.03 26.06 7.78
CA ILE A 128 -25.76 25.90 8.50
C ILE A 128 -25.73 24.57 9.26
N SER A 129 -26.83 24.19 9.92
CA SER A 129 -26.98 22.89 10.59
C SER A 129 -26.88 21.70 9.63
N ASP A 130 -27.42 21.79 8.40
CA ASP A 130 -27.30 20.71 7.38
C ASP A 130 -25.87 20.64 6.82
N ILE A 131 -25.17 21.77 6.70
CA ILE A 131 -23.77 21.80 6.26
C ILE A 131 -22.85 21.19 7.32
N GLU A 132 -23.03 21.54 8.60
CA GLU A 132 -22.27 20.94 9.70
C GLU A 132 -22.50 19.43 9.78
N ALA A 133 -23.75 18.98 9.65
CA ALA A 133 -24.09 17.56 9.63
C ALA A 133 -23.43 16.78 8.46
N ARG A 134 -23.22 17.44 7.31
CA ARG A 134 -22.54 16.85 6.14
C ARG A 134 -21.01 16.91 6.21
N LEU A 135 -20.45 17.84 6.98
CA LEU A 135 -19.01 17.90 7.25
C LEU A 135 -18.57 16.85 8.27
N ASP A 136 -19.44 16.54 9.24
CA ASP A 136 -19.22 15.46 10.21
C ASP A 136 -19.45 14.05 9.63
N GLN A 137 -20.20 13.95 8.52
CA GLN A 137 -20.36 12.69 7.80
C GLN A 137 -19.12 12.36 6.96
N ASP A 138 -18.20 11.70 7.66
CA ASP A 138 -17.22 10.72 7.18
C ASP A 138 -16.36 11.16 5.99
N LEU A 139 -15.08 11.37 6.32
CA LEU A 139 -13.98 11.35 5.38
C LEU A 139 -14.15 10.12 4.47
N PRO A 140 -14.28 10.29 3.14
CA PRO A 140 -14.44 9.15 2.25
C PRO A 140 -13.27 8.18 2.44
N GLU A 141 -13.53 6.88 2.43
CA GLU A 141 -12.54 5.81 2.64
C GLU A 141 -11.29 5.98 1.75
N ALA A 142 -11.44 6.66 0.62
CA ALA A 142 -10.35 7.07 -0.29
C ALA A 142 -9.32 8.06 0.30
N LEU A 143 -9.64 8.77 1.40
CA LEU A 143 -8.77 9.73 2.09
C LEU A 143 -8.16 9.19 3.39
N GLN A 144 -8.51 7.97 3.83
CA GLN A 144 -7.82 7.30 4.94
C GLN A 144 -6.29 7.25 4.81
N PRO A 145 -5.69 6.97 3.63
CA PRO A 145 -4.23 6.95 3.53
C PRO A 145 -3.59 8.34 3.68
N ALA A 146 -4.31 9.43 3.40
CA ALA A 146 -3.83 10.78 3.62
C ALA A 146 -3.89 11.19 5.11
N GLY A 147 -4.88 10.68 5.86
CA GLY A 147 -4.98 10.88 7.31
C GLY A 147 -3.84 10.21 8.09
N LEU A 148 -3.40 9.03 7.65
CA LEU A 148 -2.23 8.35 8.21
C LEU A 148 -0.93 9.19 8.07
N LEU A 149 -0.75 9.86 6.92
CA LEU A 149 0.43 10.68 6.66
C LEU A 149 0.46 11.96 7.52
N VAL A 150 -0.70 12.56 7.78
CA VAL A 150 -0.80 13.75 8.65
C VAL A 150 -0.59 13.40 10.12
N GLY A 151 -1.07 12.23 10.57
CA GLY A 151 -0.81 11.72 11.92
C GLY A 151 0.68 11.45 12.18
N GLU A 152 1.43 10.99 11.17
CA GLU A 152 2.86 10.75 11.28
C GLU A 152 3.68 12.06 11.29
N MET A 153 3.26 13.09 10.55
CA MET A 153 3.90 14.41 10.59
C MET A 153 3.64 15.19 11.89
N GLY A 154 2.49 14.99 12.55
CA GLY A 154 2.19 15.60 13.85
C GLY A 154 2.83 14.92 15.06
N GLY A 155 3.41 13.72 14.89
CA GLY A 155 4.00 12.92 15.97
C GLY A 155 5.47 13.24 16.30
N ILE A 156 6.11 14.15 15.56
CA ILE A 156 7.56 14.40 15.65
C ILE A 156 7.90 15.43 16.75
N ASP A 157 6.94 16.18 17.29
CA ASP A 157 7.20 17.25 18.26
C ASP A 157 6.92 16.87 19.74
N GLY A 158 6.62 15.59 20.04
CA GLY A 158 6.17 15.16 21.38
C GLY A 158 7.15 14.36 22.24
N GLN A 159 8.29 13.87 21.71
CA GLN A 159 9.10 12.87 22.42
C GLN A 159 10.55 13.33 22.70
N HIS A 160 10.67 14.50 23.32
CA HIS A 160 11.88 14.90 24.05
C HIS A 160 11.51 15.26 25.49
N GLY A 161 11.61 14.27 26.37
CA GLY A 161 11.51 14.48 27.80
C GLY A 161 11.55 13.17 28.59
N ASN A 162 12.69 12.94 29.26
CA ASN A 162 12.90 12.00 30.36
C ASN A 162 13.39 10.59 30.01
N HIS A 163 14.57 10.50 29.39
CA HIS A 163 15.47 9.38 29.68
C HIS A 163 16.34 9.75 30.90
N ASN A 164 15.84 9.43 32.10
CA ASN A 164 16.65 9.46 33.32
C ASN A 164 17.66 8.31 33.26
N THR A 165 18.88 8.62 32.83
CA THR A 165 20.08 7.81 33.07
C THR A 165 20.49 7.92 34.54
N SER A 166 20.08 6.96 35.36
CA SER A 166 20.73 6.71 36.66
C SER A 166 21.74 5.57 36.52
N HIS A 167 22.96 5.93 36.13
CA HIS A 167 24.15 5.17 36.48
C HIS A 167 24.45 5.39 37.96
N ALA A 168 24.34 4.35 38.79
CA ALA A 168 25.00 4.29 40.08
C ALA A 168 25.72 2.95 40.21
N ARG A 169 26.98 3.00 39.79
CA ARG A 169 28.03 2.00 39.95
C ARG A 169 28.62 2.14 41.35
N THR A 170 28.68 1.05 42.13
CA THR A 170 29.65 0.70 43.21
C THR A 170 28.98 -0.27 44.19
N ARG A 171 29.56 -1.30 44.78
CA ARG A 171 30.93 -1.83 44.85
C ARG A 171 30.85 -3.14 45.65
N THR A 172 31.68 -4.09 45.25
CA THR A 172 32.10 -5.33 45.92
C THR A 172 32.53 -5.18 47.39
N GLN A 173 32.58 -6.35 48.08
CA GLN A 173 33.13 -6.70 49.42
C GLN A 173 32.01 -6.89 50.45
N GLN A 174 31.87 -8.02 51.15
CA GLN A 174 32.80 -9.09 51.54
C GLN A 174 32.02 -10.40 51.73
#